data_AF-A0A9N8QB00-F1
#
_entry.id   AF-A0A9N8QB00-F1
#
_cell.length_a   1.000
_cell.length_b   1.000
_cell.length_c   1.000
_cell.angle_alpha   90.00
_cell.angle_beta   90.00
_cell.angle_gamma   90.00
#
_symmetry.space_group_name_H-M   'P 1'
#
loop_
_entity.id
_entity.type
_entity.pdbx_description
1 polymer ?
#
loop_
_entity_poly.entity_id
_entity_poly.type
_entity_poly.pdbx_seq_one_letter_code
_entity_poly.pdbx_strand_id
1 'polypeptide(L)'
;MPSFLHTLFDASYLFPLPLLDVFSPFLSPARASDEQLVQALPRDVAIYAAEWDGLSKEAMAFAGRLGGVGKRVQARVLEGTTHGWDRGVNPLRLHRLLEGGYRDGSAFLREVFRMGLPEHLRTMESREGEGEGAEAVSSRRTVEDVPVTDQESAGTTAERN
;
A
#
# COMPACT_ATOMS: atom_id res chain seq x y z
N MET A 1 -6.06 18.19 -0.76
CA MET A 1 -7.51 18.47 -0.66
C MET A 1 -7.73 19.49 0.48
N PRO A 2 -8.67 20.43 0.36
CA PRO A 2 -8.99 21.36 1.46
C PRO A 2 -9.41 20.64 2.74
N SER A 3 -8.97 21.11 3.91
CA SER A 3 -9.21 20.47 5.21
C SER A 3 -10.69 20.30 5.55
N PHE A 4 -11.55 21.27 5.18
CA PHE A 4 -12.98 21.18 5.46
C PHE A 4 -13.66 20.00 4.74
N LEU A 5 -13.17 19.60 3.56
CA LEU A 5 -13.70 18.45 2.85
C LEU A 5 -13.31 17.15 3.56
N HIS A 6 -12.10 17.06 4.10
CA HIS A 6 -11.70 15.92 4.95
C HIS A 6 -12.66 15.79 6.13
N THR A 7 -12.89 16.87 6.88
CA THR A 7 -13.81 16.85 8.03
C THR A 7 -15.24 16.49 7.63
N LEU A 8 -15.74 17.03 6.51
CA LEU A 8 -17.07 16.70 6.00
C LEU A 8 -17.17 15.21 5.63
N PHE A 9 -16.20 14.68 4.89
CA PHE A 9 -16.19 13.28 4.49
C PHE A 9 -16.05 12.37 5.70
N ASP A 10 -15.12 12.65 6.62
CA ASP A 10 -14.94 11.89 7.85
C ASP A 10 -16.24 11.84 8.66
N ALA A 11 -16.91 12.98 8.84
CA ALA A 11 -18.19 13.03 9.53
C ALA A 11 -19.30 12.25 8.79
N SER A 12 -19.25 12.20 7.46
CA SER A 12 -20.23 11.46 6.65
C SER A 12 -20.01 9.94 6.65
N TYR A 13 -18.76 9.49 6.71
CA TYR A 13 -18.42 8.06 6.69
C TYR A 13 -18.40 7.44 8.10
N LEU A 14 -18.14 8.24 9.14
CA LEU A 14 -18.05 7.77 10.53
C LEU A 14 -19.35 7.99 11.32
N PHE A 15 -20.51 7.92 10.67
CA PHE A 15 -21.80 8.13 11.31
C PHE A 15 -22.33 6.84 11.99
N PRO A 16 -22.90 6.91 13.22
CA PRO A 16 -23.06 8.09 14.07
C PRO A 16 -21.81 8.35 14.94
N LEU A 17 -21.17 9.52 14.77
CA LEU A 17 -20.26 10.05 15.78
C LEU A 17 -21.09 10.42 17.02
N PRO A 18 -20.71 10.04 18.26
CA PRO A 18 -19.39 9.58 18.71
C PRO A 18 -19.33 8.08 19.09
N LEU A 19 -20.24 7.24 18.56
CA LEU A 19 -20.35 5.83 18.97
C LEU A 19 -19.23 4.94 18.41
N LEU A 20 -18.47 5.43 17.42
CA LEU A 20 -17.46 4.66 16.71
C LEU A 20 -16.05 4.91 17.27
N ASP A 21 -15.43 3.86 17.81
CA ASP A 21 -14.03 3.89 18.24
C ASP A 21 -13.09 3.81 17.04
N VAL A 22 -12.57 4.96 16.61
CA VAL A 22 -11.64 5.06 15.48
C VAL A 22 -10.25 4.47 15.78
N PHE A 23 -9.93 4.25 17.05
CA PHE A 23 -8.68 3.61 17.47
C PHE A 23 -8.78 2.09 17.50
N SER A 24 -9.97 1.54 17.26
CA SER A 24 -10.16 0.10 17.18
C SER A 24 -9.23 -0.51 16.13
N PRO A 25 -8.50 -1.59 16.44
CA PRO A 25 -7.64 -2.30 15.49
C PRO A 25 -8.35 -2.80 14.23
N PHE A 26 -9.68 -2.95 14.27
CA PHE A 26 -10.48 -3.36 13.12
C PHE A 26 -10.72 -2.23 12.13
N LEU A 27 -10.67 -0.97 12.57
CA LEU A 27 -10.73 0.20 11.70
C LEU A 27 -9.33 0.71 11.34
N SER A 28 -8.44 0.71 12.34
CA SER A 28 -7.08 1.23 12.27
C SER A 28 -6.07 0.11 12.55
N PRO A 29 -5.75 -0.76 11.58
CA PRO A 29 -4.92 -1.95 11.81
C PRO A 29 -3.51 -1.62 12.31
N ALA A 30 -2.99 -0.44 11.99
CA ALA A 30 -1.73 0.06 12.53
C ALA A 30 -1.74 0.24 14.07
N ARG A 31 -2.92 0.28 14.71
CA ARG A 31 -3.10 0.36 16.17
C ARG A 31 -3.12 -0.99 16.89
N ALA A 32 -3.26 -2.12 16.19
CA ALA A 32 -3.27 -3.46 16.77
C ALA A 32 -1.99 -3.71 17.60
N SER A 33 -1.99 -4.61 18.59
CA SER A 33 -0.75 -5.04 19.25
C SER A 33 0.11 -5.90 18.31
N ASP A 34 1.41 -6.04 18.60
CA ASP A 34 2.30 -6.89 17.78
C ASP A 34 1.85 -8.36 17.79
N GLU A 35 1.41 -8.87 18.94
CA GLU A 35 0.84 -10.21 19.06
C GLU A 35 -0.40 -10.38 18.16
N GLN A 36 -1.30 -9.39 18.14
CA GLN A 36 -2.48 -9.41 17.27
C GLN A 36 -2.07 -9.41 15.80
N LEU A 37 -1.09 -8.60 15.40
CA LEU A 37 -0.62 -8.59 14.00
C LEU A 37 -0.02 -9.94 13.59
N VAL A 38 0.79 -10.54 14.47
CA VAL A 38 1.41 -11.85 14.22
C VAL A 38 0.35 -12.93 14.04
N GLN A 39 -0.64 -12.98 14.93
CA GLN A 39 -1.68 -14.02 14.94
C GLN A 39 -2.76 -13.83 13.86
N ALA A 40 -3.20 -12.59 13.60
CA ALA A 40 -4.37 -12.33 12.77
C ALA A 40 -4.06 -12.20 11.27
N LEU A 41 -2.86 -11.71 10.91
CA LEU A 41 -2.50 -11.49 9.50
C LEU A 41 -1.75 -12.71 8.92
N PRO A 42 -1.81 -12.95 7.61
CA PRO A 42 -0.97 -13.97 6.97
C PRO A 42 0.51 -13.66 7.13
N ARG A 43 1.38 -14.67 6.94
CA ARG A 43 2.84 -14.52 7.00
C ARG A 43 3.36 -13.58 5.91
N ASP A 44 2.83 -13.73 4.71
CA ASP A 44 3.23 -13.01 3.51
C ASP A 44 2.19 -11.92 3.21
N VAL A 45 2.63 -10.67 3.10
CA VAL A 45 1.77 -9.51 2.84
C VAL A 45 2.36 -8.67 1.71
N ALA A 46 1.53 -8.19 0.79
CA ALA A 46 1.92 -7.20 -0.20
C ALA A 46 1.10 -5.91 -0.03
N ILE A 47 1.77 -4.75 -0.10
CA ILE A 47 1.17 -3.42 0.04
C ILE A 47 1.63 -2.53 -1.13
N TYR A 48 0.68 -2.09 -1.95
CA TYR A 48 0.94 -1.16 -3.06
C TYR A 48 0.22 0.15 -2.80
N ALA A 49 0.98 1.20 -2.48
CA ALA A 49 0.46 2.54 -2.27
C ALA A 49 0.53 3.37 -3.56
N ALA A 50 -0.37 4.34 -3.71
CA ALA A 50 -0.29 5.33 -4.77
C ALA A 50 0.57 6.52 -4.35
N GLU A 51 1.40 7.05 -5.25
CA GLU A 51 2.28 8.18 -4.95
C GLU A 51 1.53 9.44 -4.51
N TRP A 52 0.43 9.76 -5.21
CA TRP A 52 -0.34 10.99 -4.96
C TRP A 52 -1.55 10.73 -4.06
N ASP A 53 -1.40 9.82 -3.10
CA ASP A 53 -2.40 9.44 -2.12
C ASP A 53 -1.97 9.85 -0.70
N GLY A 54 -2.91 10.43 0.07
CA GLY A 54 -2.69 10.77 1.48
C GLY A 54 -2.39 9.54 2.34
N LEU A 55 -2.83 8.36 1.91
CA LEU A 55 -2.60 7.09 2.61
C LEU A 55 -1.21 6.48 2.34
N SER A 56 -0.42 7.04 1.41
CA SER A 56 0.85 6.44 1.03
C SER A 56 1.84 6.35 2.20
N LYS A 57 1.89 7.38 3.05
CA LYS A 57 2.82 7.41 4.20
C LYS A 57 2.42 6.38 5.25
N GLU A 58 1.13 6.30 5.58
CA GLU A 58 0.61 5.32 6.53
C GLU A 58 0.85 3.89 6.02
N ALA A 59 0.62 3.63 4.73
CA ALA A 59 0.85 2.32 4.13
C ALA A 59 2.31 1.86 4.28
N MET A 60 3.28 2.75 4.05
CA MET A 60 4.70 2.41 4.18
C MET A 60 5.14 2.26 5.65
N ALA A 61 4.62 3.10 6.55
CA ALA A 61 4.85 2.93 7.98
C ALA A 61 4.30 1.59 8.50
N PHE A 62 3.08 1.22 8.09
CA PHE A 62 2.49 -0.05 8.46
C PHE A 62 3.24 -1.24 7.87
N ALA A 63 3.72 -1.14 6.63
CA ALA A 63 4.59 -2.14 6.02
C ALA A 63 5.87 -2.37 6.84
N GLY A 64 6.54 -1.29 7.26
CA GLY A 64 7.72 -1.37 8.13
C GLY A 64 7.40 -2.05 9.46
N ARG A 65 6.28 -1.70 10.09
CA ARG A 65 5.81 -2.33 11.32
C ARG A 65 5.57 -3.83 11.16
N LEU A 66 4.93 -4.26 10.07
CA LEU A 66 4.70 -5.66 9.76
C LEU A 66 6.03 -6.43 9.60
N GLY A 67 7.01 -5.83 8.93
CA GLY A 67 8.36 -6.38 8.83
C GLY A 67 9.03 -6.53 10.20
N GLY A 68 8.89 -5.53 11.07
CA GLY A 68 9.42 -5.53 12.43
C GLY A 68 8.89 -6.67 13.31
N VAL A 69 7.65 -7.12 13.09
CA VAL A 69 7.05 -8.27 13.79
C VAL A 69 7.29 -9.61 13.07
N GLY A 70 8.19 -9.65 12.08
CA GLY A 70 8.64 -10.88 11.42
C GLY A 70 7.78 -11.35 10.24
N LYS A 71 6.88 -10.50 9.71
CA LYS A 71 6.14 -10.79 8.47
C LYS A 71 7.05 -10.64 7.26
N ARG A 72 6.79 -11.40 6.19
CA ARG A 72 7.41 -11.16 4.89
C ARG A 72 6.56 -10.14 4.13
N VAL A 73 7.08 -8.92 4.00
CA VAL A 73 6.34 -7.80 3.42
C VAL A 73 6.97 -7.38 2.10
N GLN A 74 6.18 -7.35 1.03
CA GLN A 74 6.51 -6.64 -0.20
C GLN A 74 5.74 -5.33 -0.23
N ALA A 75 6.42 -4.20 -0.08
CA ALA A 75 5.77 -2.89 -0.10
C ALA A 75 6.38 -1.97 -1.16
N ARG A 76 5.53 -1.22 -1.85
CA ARG A 76 5.96 -0.26 -2.88
C ARG A 76 5.00 0.92 -2.98
N VAL A 77 5.56 2.08 -3.30
CA VAL A 77 4.82 3.24 -3.82
C VAL A 77 4.84 3.20 -5.36
N LEU A 78 3.67 3.17 -5.99
CA LEU A 78 3.50 3.21 -7.42
C LEU A 78 3.52 4.67 -7.90
N GLU A 79 4.62 5.07 -8.51
CA GLU A 79 4.82 6.42 -9.03
C GLU A 79 3.75 6.79 -10.06
N GLY A 80 3.41 8.07 -10.14
CA GLY A 80 2.44 8.61 -11.10
C GLY A 80 1.00 8.14 -10.90
N THR A 81 0.69 7.44 -9.81
CA THR A 81 -0.66 6.92 -9.53
C THR A 81 -1.36 7.73 -8.44
N THR A 82 -2.69 7.75 -8.53
CA THR A 82 -3.60 8.35 -7.53
C THR A 82 -4.34 7.27 -6.75
N HIS A 83 -5.02 7.65 -5.67
CA HIS A 83 -5.91 6.75 -4.93
C HIS A 83 -6.85 5.96 -5.86
N GLY A 84 -7.01 4.66 -5.59
CA GLY A 84 -7.85 3.77 -6.39
C GLY A 84 -7.33 3.53 -7.81
N TRP A 85 -6.00 3.54 -8.01
CA TRP A 85 -5.32 3.31 -9.29
C TRP A 85 -5.74 2.00 -9.98
N ASP A 86 -6.22 1.02 -9.23
CA ASP A 86 -6.64 -0.31 -9.68
C ASP A 86 -8.15 -0.42 -9.96
N ARG A 87 -8.97 0.59 -9.62
CA ARG A 87 -10.43 0.53 -9.73
C ARG A 87 -10.98 0.62 -11.16
N GLY A 88 -10.14 0.83 -12.16
CA GLY A 88 -10.59 0.91 -13.55
C GLY A 88 -9.51 0.51 -14.54
N VAL A 89 -9.73 -0.58 -15.26
CA VAL A 89 -8.98 -0.88 -16.48
C VAL A 89 -9.37 0.14 -17.55
N ASN A 90 -8.71 1.30 -17.59
CA ASN A 90 -8.89 2.21 -18.71
C ASN A 90 -8.27 1.55 -19.96
N PRO A 91 -9.06 1.10 -20.94
CA PRO A 91 -8.52 0.39 -22.10
C PRO A 91 -7.59 1.27 -22.95
N LEU A 92 -7.73 2.60 -22.83
CA LEU A 92 -6.95 3.60 -23.55
C LEU A 92 -5.75 4.12 -22.74
N ARG A 93 -5.68 3.79 -21.45
CA ARG A 93 -4.60 4.20 -20.53
C ARG A 93 -4.20 3.04 -19.62
N LEU A 94 -3.89 1.88 -20.20
CA LEU A 94 -2.99 0.94 -19.54
C LEU A 94 -1.62 1.61 -19.45
N HIS A 95 -1.44 2.37 -18.39
CA HIS A 95 -0.16 2.97 -18.08
C HIS A 95 0.79 1.83 -17.75
N ARG A 96 2.01 1.83 -18.32
CA ARG A 96 3.08 0.88 -17.94
C ARG A 96 3.30 0.78 -16.42
N LEU A 97 2.95 1.82 -15.67
CA LEU A 97 3.03 1.88 -14.21
C LEU A 97 2.01 0.94 -13.54
N LEU A 98 0.80 0.80 -14.11
CA LEU A 98 -0.20 -0.17 -13.66
C LEU A 98 0.26 -1.61 -13.95
N GLU A 99 0.82 -1.82 -15.14
CA GLU A 99 1.33 -3.14 -15.56
C GLU A 99 2.42 -3.65 -14.61
N GLY A 100 3.37 -2.79 -14.20
CA GLY A 100 4.38 -3.13 -13.21
C GLY A 100 3.77 -3.54 -11.87
N GLY A 101 2.79 -2.78 -11.36
CA GLY A 101 2.08 -3.12 -10.12
C GLY A 101 1.35 -4.45 -10.19
N TYR A 102 0.59 -4.70 -11.27
CA TYR A 102 -0.11 -5.97 -11.47
C TYR A 102 0.83 -7.15 -11.68
N ARG A 103 1.93 -6.97 -12.42
CA ARG A 103 2.94 -8.00 -12.67
C ARG A 103 3.57 -8.43 -11.34
N ASP A 104 3.97 -7.46 -10.53
CA ASP A 104 4.62 -7.74 -9.24
C ASP A 104 3.65 -8.37 -8.25
N GLY A 105 2.42 -7.87 -8.16
CA GLY A 105 1.38 -8.46 -7.31
C GLY A 105 1.07 -9.90 -7.73
N SER A 106 0.98 -10.15 -9.03
CA SER A 106 0.74 -11.50 -9.57
C SER A 106 1.93 -12.44 -9.29
N ALA A 107 3.17 -11.95 -9.44
CA ALA A 107 4.36 -12.72 -9.13
C ALA A 107 4.43 -13.08 -7.64
N PHE A 108 4.12 -12.12 -6.77
CA PHE A 108 4.05 -12.33 -5.32
C PHE A 108 3.00 -13.38 -4.95
N LEU A 109 1.76 -13.25 -5.45
CA LEU A 109 0.70 -14.23 -5.18
C LEU A 109 1.08 -15.62 -5.68
N ARG A 110 1.69 -15.72 -6.87
CA ARG A 110 2.17 -16.99 -7.41
C ARG A 110 3.20 -17.64 -6.50
N GLU A 111 4.14 -16.87 -5.97
CA GLU A 111 5.13 -17.37 -5.03
C GLU A 111 4.47 -17.88 -3.73
N VAL A 112 3.61 -17.06 -3.12
CA VAL A 112 2.91 -17.38 -1.87
C VAL A 112 2.07 -18.65 -1.99
N PHE A 113 1.33 -18.78 -3.09
CA PHE A 113 0.47 -19.94 -3.34
C PHE A 113 1.17 -21.09 -4.07
N ARG A 114 2.48 -20.98 -4.34
CA ARG A 114 3.29 -21.99 -5.06
C ARG A 114 2.67 -22.38 -6.41
N MET A 115 2.11 -21.40 -7.11
CA MET A 115 1.50 -21.59 -8.43
C MET A 115 2.55 -21.52 -9.54
N GLY A 116 2.64 -22.58 -10.35
CA GLY A 116 3.42 -22.56 -11.58
C GLY A 116 2.81 -21.60 -12.61
N LEU A 117 3.63 -21.07 -13.53
CA LEU A 117 3.10 -20.37 -14.71
C LEU A 117 2.29 -21.33 -15.57
N PRO A 118 1.11 -20.93 -16.06
CA PRO A 118 0.46 -21.60 -17.18
C PRO A 118 1.41 -21.69 -18.36
N GLU A 119 1.42 -22.82 -19.08
CA GLU A 119 2.35 -23.05 -20.21
C GLU A 119 2.37 -21.89 -21.22
N HIS A 120 1.20 -21.31 -21.53
CA HIS A 120 1.08 -20.22 -22.51
C HIS A 120 1.77 -18.90 -22.08
N LEU A 121 2.03 -18.69 -20.79
CA LEU A 121 2.74 -17.51 -20.29
C LEU A 121 4.25 -17.76 -20.13
N ARG A 122 4.69 -19.02 -20.05
CA ARG A 122 6.13 -19.37 -19.97
C ARG A 122 6.87 -18.95 -21.25
N THR A 123 6.21 -19.02 -22.39
CA THR A 123 6.77 -18.60 -23.69
C THR A 123 7.01 -17.09 -23.78
N MET A 124 6.30 -16.27 -22.99
CA MET A 124 6.50 -14.82 -22.96
C MET A 124 7.72 -14.41 -22.13
N GLU A 125 7.97 -15.08 -20.99
CA GLU A 125 9.19 -14.85 -20.20
C GLU A 125 10.47 -15.17 -20.98
N SER A 126 10.45 -16.20 -21.84
CA SER A 126 11.59 -16.56 -22.69
C SER A 126 11.89 -15.53 -23.79
N ARG A 127 10.90 -14.73 -24.21
CA ARG A 127 11.04 -13.69 -25.24
C ARG A 127 11.52 -12.34 -24.69
N GLU A 128 11.14 -12.01 -23.46
CA GLU A 128 11.60 -10.77 -22.81
C GLU A 128 13.07 -10.83 -22.37
N GLY A 129 13.64 -12.04 -22.19
CA GLY A 129 15.06 -12.23 -21.90
C GLY A 129 16.01 -11.96 -23.07
N GLU A 130 15.48 -11.84 -24.29
CA GLU A 130 16.28 -11.68 -25.53
C GLU A 130 16.09 -10.31 -26.20
N GLY A 131 15.19 -9.46 -25.70
CA GLY A 131 14.81 -8.18 -26.30
C GLY A 131 15.09 -6.96 -25.42
N GLU A 132 16.17 -6.26 -25.76
CA GLU A 132 16.38 -4.81 -25.59
C GLU A 132 16.43 -4.21 -24.18
N GLY A 133 17.61 -3.65 -23.87
CA GLY A 133 17.84 -2.74 -22.74
C GLY A 133 17.04 -1.44 -22.87
N ALA A 134 15.78 -1.49 -22.45
CA ALA A 134 15.03 -0.30 -22.08
C ALA A 134 15.49 0.15 -20.70
N GLU A 135 16.04 1.37 -20.63
CA GLU A 135 16.30 2.08 -19.38
C GLU A 135 15.12 1.91 -18.41
N ALA A 136 15.36 1.12 -17.36
CA ALA A 136 14.52 1.16 -16.18
C ALA A 136 14.66 2.58 -15.61
N VAL A 137 13.64 3.42 -15.81
CA VAL A 137 13.41 4.59 -14.96
C VAL A 137 13.21 4.04 -13.55
N SER A 138 14.34 3.92 -12.87
CA SER A 138 14.50 3.34 -11.55
C SER A 138 14.47 4.46 -10.54
N SER A 139 13.31 5.07 -10.37
CA SER A 139 12.95 5.70 -9.10
C SER A 139 12.14 4.69 -8.30
N ARG A 140 12.83 3.63 -7.85
CA ARG A 140 12.26 2.67 -6.92
C ARG A 140 12.32 3.30 -5.55
N ARG A 141 11.17 3.70 -4.98
CA ARG A 141 11.08 3.95 -3.53
C ARG A 141 10.51 2.73 -2.84
N THR A 142 11.36 2.11 -2.06
CA THR A 142 11.06 1.00 -1.15
C THR A 142 10.84 1.55 0.26
N VAL A 143 10.49 0.68 1.21
CA VAL A 143 10.31 1.07 2.63
C VAL A 143 11.54 1.79 3.19
N GLU A 144 12.72 1.48 2.67
CA GLU A 144 14.00 2.08 3.06
C GLU A 144 14.14 3.55 2.63
N ASP A 145 13.39 3.99 1.62
CA ASP A 145 13.46 5.33 1.03
C ASP A 145 12.49 6.33 1.68
N VAL A 146 11.71 5.90 2.68
CA VAL A 146 10.76 6.74 3.42
C VAL A 146 11.34 7.09 4.78
N PRO A 147 11.68 8.37 5.06
CA PRO A 147 12.24 8.76 6.34
C PRO A 147 11.21 8.49 7.45
N VAL A 148 11.60 7.63 8.42
CA VAL A 148 10.88 7.46 9.68
C VAL A 148 11.11 8.71 10.52
N THR A 149 10.16 9.64 10.49
CA THR A 149 10.15 10.77 11.43
C THR A 149 9.19 10.48 12.57
N ASP A 150 9.74 10.25 13.76
CA ASP A 150 9.03 10.24 15.04
C ASP A 150 8.55 11.66 15.38
N GLN A 151 7.52 12.17 14.71
CA GLN A 151 6.83 13.37 15.15
C GLN A 151 5.35 13.33 14.81
N GLU A 152 4.57 12.66 15.67
CA GLU A 152 3.25 13.15 16.09
C GLU A 152 3.02 12.81 17.57
N SER A 153 3.79 13.49 18.42
CA SER A 153 3.46 13.67 19.85
C SER A 153 3.46 15.16 20.17
N ALA A 154 2.60 15.92 19.50
CA ALA A 154 2.27 17.28 19.91
C ALA A 154 0.76 17.36 20.10
N GLY A 155 0.33 17.15 21.33
CA GLY A 155 -1.05 17.36 21.75
C GLY A 155 -1.46 18.79 21.44
N THR A 156 -2.59 18.93 20.75
CA THR A 156 -3.26 20.23 20.63
C THR A 156 -3.97 20.53 21.94
N THR A 157 -3.38 21.42 22.72
CA THR A 157 -4.01 22.08 23.86
C THR A 157 -5.19 22.89 23.32
N ALA A 158 -6.42 22.39 23.51
CA ALA A 158 -7.62 23.18 23.29
C ALA A 158 -7.71 24.25 24.39
N GLU A 159 -7.53 25.51 24.00
CA GLU A 159 -7.82 26.66 24.84
C GLU A 159 -9.29 26.65 25.24
N ARG A 160 -9.51 26.75 26.56
CA ARG A 160 -10.81 26.98 27.17
C ARG A 160 -11.16 28.45 27.06
N ASN A 161 -12.33 28.74 26.50
CA ASN A 161 -13.19 29.84 26.95
C ASN A 161 -14.37 29.23 27.71
#